data_AF-A0A328L4Y9-F1
#
_entry.id   AF-A0A328L4Y9-F1
#
_cell.length_a   1.000
_cell.length_b   1.000
_cell.length_c   1.000
_cell.angle_alpha   90.00
_cell.angle_beta   90.00
_cell.angle_gamma   90.00
#
_symmetry.space_group_name_H-M   'P 1'
#
loop_
_entity.id
_entity.type
_entity.pdbx_description
1 polymer ?
#
loop_
_entity_poly.entity_id
_entity_poly.type
_entity_poly.pdbx_seq_one_letter_code
_entity_poly.pdbx_strand_id
1 'polypeptide(L)'
;MDLLPVAEFAYNNAEHSATKMTPFYAVYVSHPRFDDATSCSVATFPSADERVNHINEVRMFLQAELQRAVRDMKHFADKKRLPHPNYKVGDKVWLNSEGIS
;
A
#
# COMPACT_ATOMS: atom_id res chain seq x y z
N MET A 1 -10.02 -16.90 -21.78
CA MET A 1 -9.76 -15.46 -21.97
C MET A 1 -9.21 -14.95 -20.66
N ASP A 2 -7.88 -14.83 -20.57
CA ASP A 2 -7.20 -14.48 -19.34
C ASP A 2 -7.37 -12.99 -19.05
N LEU A 3 -8.36 -12.67 -18.20
CA LEU A 3 -8.65 -11.31 -17.72
C LEU A 3 -7.65 -10.84 -16.65
N LEU A 4 -6.79 -11.75 -16.18
CA LEU A 4 -5.84 -11.49 -15.10
C LEU A 4 -4.91 -10.30 -15.39
N PRO A 5 -4.29 -10.16 -16.59
CA PRO A 5 -3.41 -9.02 -16.88
C PRO A 5 -4.16 -7.69 -16.86
N VAL A 6 -5.42 -7.68 -17.31
CA VAL A 6 -6.26 -6.46 -17.33
C VAL A 6 -6.69 -6.09 -15.91
N ALA A 7 -7.07 -7.08 -15.10
CA ALA A 7 -7.43 -6.88 -13.70
C ALA A 7 -6.24 -6.37 -12.88
N GLU A 8 -5.04 -6.95 -13.07
CA GLU A 8 -3.81 -6.50 -12.43
C GLU A 8 -3.47 -5.07 -12.81
N PHE A 9 -3.55 -4.72 -14.10
CA PHE A 9 -3.29 -3.36 -14.56
C PHE A 9 -4.29 -2.34 -13.99
N ALA A 10 -5.58 -2.68 -13.99
CA ALA A 10 -6.62 -1.83 -13.40
C ALA A 10 -6.40 -1.63 -11.89
N TYR A 11 -6.06 -2.70 -11.17
CA TYR A 11 -5.76 -2.65 -9.74
C TYR A 11 -4.52 -1.80 -9.44
N ASN A 12 -3.43 -2.00 -10.18
CA ASN A 12 -2.16 -1.28 -9.97
C ASN A 12 -2.22 0.21 -10.35
N ASN A 13 -3.26 0.65 -11.07
CA ASN A 13 -3.54 2.05 -11.39
C ASN A 13 -4.69 2.66 -10.57
N ALA A 14 -5.38 1.88 -9.73
CA ALA A 14 -6.39 2.42 -8.83
C ALA A 14 -5.72 3.00 -7.58
N GLU A 15 -6.23 4.13 -7.08
CA GLU A 15 -5.74 4.70 -5.82
C GLU A 15 -6.04 3.75 -4.65
N HIS A 16 -5.01 3.36 -3.91
CA HIS A 16 -5.17 2.50 -2.75
C HIS A 16 -5.42 3.33 -1.47
N SER A 17 -6.47 3.00 -0.72
CA SER A 17 -6.96 3.80 0.40
C SER A 17 -5.95 4.05 1.52
N ALA A 18 -5.03 3.10 1.75
CA ALA A 18 -3.99 3.18 2.77
C ALA A 18 -2.78 4.04 2.37
N THR A 19 -2.51 4.18 1.06
CA THR A 19 -1.33 4.88 0.53
C THR A 19 -1.69 6.19 -0.16
N LYS A 20 -2.96 6.39 -0.51
CA LYS A 20 -3.48 7.53 -1.31
C LYS A 20 -2.77 7.71 -2.64
N MET A 21 -2.21 6.61 -3.14
CA MET A 21 -1.45 6.53 -4.38
C MET A 21 -1.77 5.22 -5.08
N THR A 22 -1.53 5.19 -6.38
CA THR A 22 -1.58 3.93 -7.14
C THR A 22 -0.40 3.04 -6.75
N PRO A 23 -0.57 1.70 -6.72
CA PRO A 23 0.54 0.79 -6.48
C PRO A 23 1.75 0.98 -7.42
N PHE A 24 1.52 1.24 -8.71
CA PHE A 24 2.62 1.53 -9.64
C PHE A 24 3.41 2.77 -9.24
N TYR A 25 2.72 3.84 -8.86
CA TYR A 25 3.40 5.06 -8.44
C TYR A 25 4.11 4.90 -7.09
N ALA A 26 3.53 4.16 -6.16
CA ALA A 26 4.15 3.91 -4.86
C ALA A 26 5.50 3.15 -4.98
N VAL A 27 5.62 2.24 -5.95
CA VAL A 27 6.85 1.45 -6.17
C VAL A 27 7.85 2.17 -7.08
N TYR A 28 7.39 2.68 -8.22
CA TYR A 28 8.26 3.18 -9.28
C TYR A 28 8.39 4.70 -9.31
N VAL A 29 7.60 5.41 -8.48
CA VAL A 29 7.51 6.87 -8.48
C VAL A 29 7.20 7.41 -9.89
N SER A 30 6.48 6.61 -10.66
CA SER A 30 6.10 6.87 -12.05
C SER A 30 4.94 5.96 -12.45
N HIS A 31 4.09 6.43 -13.35
CA HIS A 31 3.07 5.60 -13.98
C HIS A 31 3.63 5.10 -15.32
N PRO A 32 3.48 3.80 -15.64
CA PRO A 32 3.84 3.30 -16.96
C PRO A 32 3.00 4.04 -18.01
N ARG A 33 3.67 4.71 -18.95
CA ARG A 33 3.00 5.28 -20.12
C ARG A 33 2.76 4.15 -21.11
N PHE A 34 1.53 4.06 -21.62
CA PHE A 34 1.16 3.12 -22.68
C PHE A 34 1.64 3.58 -24.07
N ASP A 35 2.40 4.68 -24.14
CA ASP A 35 2.71 5.34 -25.40
C ASP A 35 3.79 4.58 -26.17
N ASP A 36 3.42 4.14 -27.38
CA ASP A 36 4.31 3.52 -28.34
C ASP A 36 5.52 4.43 -28.59
N ALA A 37 6.70 3.83 -28.71
CA ALA A 37 8.00 4.48 -28.80
C ALA A 37 8.23 5.34 -30.08
N THR A 38 7.33 6.28 -30.41
CA THR A 38 7.38 7.08 -31.64
C THR A 38 7.46 8.59 -31.45
N SER A 39 7.34 9.12 -30.23
CA SER A 39 7.67 10.53 -29.97
C SER A 39 8.97 10.65 -29.16
N CYS A 40 10.10 10.45 -29.84
CA CYS A 40 11.39 10.91 -29.33
C CYS A 40 11.47 12.44 -29.47
N SER A 41 10.57 13.17 -28.80
CA SER A 41 10.85 14.54 -28.41
C SER A 41 11.92 14.46 -27.34
N VAL A 42 12.97 15.27 -27.43
CA VAL A 42 14.08 15.33 -26.46
C VAL A 42 13.49 15.53 -25.06
N ALA A 43 13.24 14.43 -24.34
CA ALA A 43 12.65 14.47 -23.03
C ALA A 43 13.71 15.07 -22.11
N THR A 44 13.44 16.23 -21.54
CA THR A 44 14.26 16.79 -20.47
C THR A 44 14.11 15.86 -19.27
N PHE A 45 15.04 14.92 -19.13
CA PHE A 45 15.11 14.09 -17.94
C PHE A 45 15.59 14.97 -16.78
N PRO A 46 14.94 14.89 -15.60
CA PRO A 46 15.44 15.59 -14.42
C PRO A 46 16.87 15.14 -14.13
N SER A 47 17.64 16.00 -13.48
CA SER A 47 18.97 15.60 -13.01
C SER A 47 18.84 14.38 -12.07
N ALA A 48 19.91 13.60 -11.94
CA ALA A 48 19.91 12.45 -11.03
C ALA A 48 19.51 12.88 -9.61
N ASP A 49 19.94 14.05 -9.17
CA ASP A 49 19.65 14.60 -7.84
C ASP A 49 18.16 14.98 -7.70
N GLU A 50 17.58 15.66 -8.69
CA GLU A 50 16.16 16.00 -8.70
C GLU A 50 15.28 14.74 -8.65
N ARG A 51 15.66 13.70 -9.38
CA ARG A 51 14.95 12.43 -9.37
C ARG A 51 15.04 11.73 -8.00
N VAL A 52 16.22 11.74 -7.37
CA VAL A 52 16.41 11.16 -6.03
C VAL A 52 15.59 11.93 -4.99
N ASN A 53 15.57 13.26 -5.06
CA ASN A 53 14.77 14.10 -4.16
C ASN A 53 13.29 13.78 -4.28
N HIS A 54 12.76 13.70 -5.50
CA HIS A 54 11.37 13.33 -5.76
C HIS A 54 11.01 11.94 -5.21
N ILE A 55 11.89 10.94 -5.37
CA ILE A 55 11.70 9.60 -4.79
C ILE A 55 11.63 9.68 -3.27
N ASN A 56 12.49 10.47 -2.63
CA ASN A 56 12.50 10.61 -1.18
C ASN A 56 11.23 11.30 -0.67
N GLU A 57 10.76 12.33 -1.35
CA GLU A 57 9.50 13.01 -1.02
C GLU A 57 8.30 12.05 -1.07
N VAL A 58 8.20 11.27 -2.16
CA VAL A 58 7.14 10.26 -2.32
C VAL A 58 7.23 9.18 -1.25
N ARG A 59 8.44 8.73 -0.89
CA ARG A 59 8.65 7.76 0.21
C ARG A 59 8.21 8.31 1.56
N MET A 60 8.55 9.57 1.86
CA MET A 60 8.14 10.22 3.11
C MET A 60 6.62 10.33 3.20
N PHE A 61 5.96 10.75 2.12
CA PHE A 61 4.51 10.79 2.05
C PHE A 61 3.91 9.40 2.29
N LEU A 62 4.37 8.39 1.54
CA LEU A 62 3.88 7.01 1.66
C LEU A 62 4.01 6.46 3.09
N GLN A 63 5.15 6.72 3.74
CA GLN A 63 5.37 6.29 5.12
C GLN A 63 4.35 6.94 6.09
N ALA A 64 4.07 8.23 5.92
CA ALA A 64 3.10 8.95 6.76
C ALA A 64 1.67 8.41 6.57
N GLU A 65 1.26 8.16 5.33
CA GLU A 65 -0.05 7.59 4.97
C GLU A 65 -0.24 6.20 5.56
N LEU A 66 0.74 5.32 5.40
CA LEU A 66 0.71 3.95 5.96
C LEU A 66 0.63 3.97 7.49
N GLN A 67 1.42 4.82 8.14
CA GLN A 67 1.34 4.96 9.59
C GLN A 67 -0.03 5.45 10.05
N ARG A 68 -0.68 6.35 9.30
CA ARG A 68 -2.04 6.78 9.60
C ARG A 68 -3.04 5.64 9.42
N ALA A 69 -2.98 4.92 8.31
CA ALA A 69 -3.85 3.77 8.06
C ALA A 69 -3.73 2.70 9.17
N VAL A 70 -2.51 2.41 9.64
CA VAL A 70 -2.27 1.50 10.77
C VAL A 70 -2.92 2.01 12.06
N ARG A 71 -2.78 3.31 12.36
CA ARG A 71 -3.42 3.92 13.55
C ARG A 71 -4.95 3.85 13.47
N ASP A 72 -5.51 4.13 12.30
CA ASP A 72 -6.95 4.08 12.07
C ASP A 72 -7.47 2.64 12.24
N MET A 73 -6.81 1.67 11.59
CA MET A 73 -7.15 0.26 11.73
C MET A 73 -7.08 -0.20 13.19
N LYS A 74 -6.04 0.21 13.93
CA LYS A 74 -5.94 -0.06 15.36
C LYS A 74 -7.11 0.55 16.13
N HIS A 75 -7.44 1.82 15.89
CA HIS A 75 -8.54 2.50 16.57
C HIS A 75 -9.88 1.79 16.37
N PHE A 76 -10.19 1.36 15.14
CA PHE A 76 -11.42 0.63 14.86
C PHE A 76 -11.41 -0.81 15.37
N ALA A 77 -10.26 -1.49 15.36
CA ALA A 77 -10.12 -2.82 15.93
C ALA A 77 -10.29 -2.79 17.46
N ASP A 78 -9.65 -1.85 18.13
CA ASP A 78 -9.68 -1.71 19.58
C ASP A 78 -11.10 -1.37 20.09
N LYS A 79 -11.92 -0.63 19.32
CA LYS A 79 -13.35 -0.43 19.64
C LYS A 79 -14.16 -1.72 19.76
N LYS A 80 -13.78 -2.75 19.01
CA LYS A 80 -14.49 -4.05 18.98
C LYS A 80 -13.85 -5.09 19.90
N ARG A 81 -12.65 -4.82 20.42
CA ARG A 81 -11.95 -5.74 21.31
C ARG A 81 -12.46 -5.58 22.74
N LEU A 82 -12.82 -6.71 23.35
CA LEU A 82 -13.00 -6.77 24.79
C LEU A 82 -11.62 -6.75 25.45
N PRO A 83 -11.48 -6.12 26.64
CA PRO A 83 -10.26 -6.27 27.42
C PRO A 83 -10.00 -7.76 27.64
N HIS A 84 -8.75 -8.17 27.43
CA HIS A 84 -8.38 -9.56 27.67
C HIS A 84 -8.53 -9.86 29.16
N PRO A 85 -9.02 -11.06 29.52
CA PRO A 85 -8.95 -11.53 30.91
C PRO A 85 -7.50 -11.54 31.41
N ASN A 86 -7.31 -11.39 32.72
CA ASN A 86 -6.01 -11.54 33.36
C ASN A 86 -5.66 -13.02 33.48
N TYR A 87 -5.16 -13.60 32.40
CA TYR A 87 -4.71 -14.99 32.37
C TYR A 87 -3.43 -15.18 33.20
N LYS A 88 -3.35 -16.31 33.89
CA LYS A 88 -2.15 -16.78 34.60
C LYS A 88 -1.58 -17.99 33.89
N VAL A 89 -0.28 -18.21 34.08
CA VAL A 89 0.38 -19.44 33.61
C VAL A 89 -0.34 -20.64 34.23
N GLY A 90 -0.87 -21.53 33.39
CA GLY A 90 -1.64 -22.71 33.80
C GLY A 90 -3.15 -22.62 33.51
N ASP A 91 -3.67 -21.44 33.14
CA ASP A 91 -5.07 -21.29 32.76
C ASP A 91 -5.36 -22.00 31.43
N LYS A 92 -6.50 -22.70 31.37
CA LYS A 92 -7.01 -23.32 30.14
C LYS A 92 -7.99 -22.38 29.47
N VAL A 93 -7.82 -22.16 28.16
CA VAL A 93 -8.72 -21.36 27.33
C VAL A 93 -9.36 -22.22 26.24
N TRP A 94 -10.61 -21.92 25.89
CA TRP A 94 -11.29 -22.55 24.77
C TRP A 94 -10.90 -21.83 23.48
N LEU A 95 -10.47 -22.58 22.47
CA LEU A 95 -10.17 -22.06 21.14
C LEU A 95 -11.25 -22.55 20.17
N ASN A 96 -11.89 -21.63 19.46
CA ASN A 96 -12.71 -21.96 18.30
C ASN A 96 -11.80 -21.98 17.06
N SER A 97 -11.88 -23.01 16.22
CA SER A 97 -11.10 -23.15 15.00
C SER A 97 -11.74 -22.48 13.78
N GLU A 98 -12.93 -21.92 13.89
CA GLU A 98 -13.56 -21.15 12.81
C GLU A 98 -12.65 -19.98 12.39
N GLY A 99 -12.21 -19.99 11.13
CA GLY A 99 -11.35 -18.95 10.55
C GLY A 99 -9.84 -19.21 10.65
N ILE A 100 -9.42 -20.39 11.11
CA ILE A 100 -7.99 -20.79 11.24
C ILE A 100 -7.65 -22.05 10.41
N SER A 101 -8.52 -22.41 9.45
CA SER A 101 -8.36 -23.57 8.56
C SER A 101 -7.63 -23.22 7.27
#